data_AF-A0A2Z6D3B8-F1
#
_entry.id   AF-A0A2Z6D3B8-F1
#
_cell.length_a   1.000
_cell.length_b   1.000
_cell.length_c   1.000
_cell.angle_alpha   90.00
_cell.angle_beta   90.00
_cell.angle_gamma   90.00
#
_symmetry.space_group_name_H-M   'P 1'
#
loop_
_entity.id
_entity.type
_entity.pdbx_description
1 polymer ?
#
loop_
_entity_poly.entity_id
_entity_poly.type
_entity_poly.pdbx_seq_one_letter_code
_entity_poly.pdbx_strand_id
1 'polypeptide(L)'
;MKKANSAVSFDICHHNPYWAKRYFAADWEKWGIDRVFIQAYNDKNFNEELIYAQKYAGVAITDQQLSRLTQLVNNPNIKSILIFPFSGNPEKTASNLKKLI
;
A
#
# COMPACT_ATOMS: atom_id res chain seq x y z
N MET A 1 -5.94 -3.42 21.30
CA MET A 1 -5.31 -4.67 20.80
C MET A 1 -3.94 -4.90 21.42
N LYS A 2 -2.91 -4.10 21.12
CA LYS A 2 -1.55 -4.32 21.66
C LYS A 2 -1.45 -4.35 23.19
N LYS A 3 -2.27 -3.58 23.91
CA LYS A 3 -2.37 -3.63 25.38
C LYS A 3 -2.80 -5.00 25.91
N ALA A 4 -3.61 -5.74 25.15
CA ALA A 4 -4.10 -7.07 25.55
C ALA A 4 -3.16 -8.19 25.05
N ASN A 5 -2.46 -7.98 23.93
CA ASN A 5 -1.45 -8.89 23.41
C ASN A 5 -0.39 -8.12 22.63
N SER A 6 0.81 -8.01 23.20
CA SER A 6 1.94 -7.28 22.60
C SER A 6 2.57 -7.98 21.40
N ALA A 7 2.25 -9.26 21.15
CA ALA A 7 2.73 -9.99 19.98
C ALA A 7 1.92 -9.68 18.70
N VAL A 8 0.80 -8.94 18.81
CA VAL A 8 -0.01 -8.56 17.65
C VAL A 8 0.65 -7.41 16.90
N SER A 9 0.98 -7.63 15.63
CA SER A 9 1.31 -6.58 14.67
C SER A 9 0.03 -5.97 14.10
N PHE A 10 0.03 -4.65 13.91
CA PHE A 10 -1.04 -3.90 13.30
C PHE A 10 -0.49 -3.12 12.12
N ASP A 11 -0.91 -3.55 10.93
CA ASP A 11 -0.56 -2.90 9.68
C ASP A 11 -1.76 -2.12 9.16
N ILE A 12 -1.50 -1.04 8.44
CA ILE A 12 -2.54 -0.26 7.77
C ILE A 12 -2.20 -0.06 6.29
N CYS A 13 -3.26 -0.04 5.48
CA CYS A 13 -3.22 0.44 4.11
C CYS A 13 -4.08 1.70 4.05
N HIS A 14 -3.47 2.87 3.83
CA HIS A 14 -4.21 4.15 3.79
C HIS A 14 -3.51 5.16 2.87
N HIS A 15 -4.22 6.24 2.51
CA HIS A 15 -3.60 7.43 1.91
C HIS A 15 -2.40 7.93 2.74
N ASN A 16 -1.49 8.68 2.11
CA ASN A 16 -0.35 9.30 2.79
C ASN A 16 -0.77 10.18 4.00
N PRO A 17 0.16 10.47 4.93
CA PRO A 17 -0.18 11.13 6.20
C PRO A 17 -0.90 12.47 6.01
N TYR A 18 -0.55 13.22 4.97
CA TYR A 18 -1.15 14.53 4.69
C TYR A 18 -2.64 14.37 4.34
N TRP A 19 -2.98 13.53 3.35
CA TRP A 19 -4.37 13.31 2.96
C TRP A 19 -5.17 12.63 4.05
N ALA A 20 -4.60 11.59 4.67
CA ALA A 20 -5.24 10.81 5.73
C ALA A 20 -5.71 11.70 6.90
N LYS A 21 -4.82 12.57 7.39
CA LYS A 21 -5.15 13.50 8.47
C LYS A 21 -6.16 14.57 8.03
N ARG A 22 -5.97 15.13 6.83
CA ARG A 22 -6.74 16.29 6.37
C ARG A 22 -8.17 15.96 5.96
N TYR A 23 -8.41 14.79 5.36
CA TYR A 23 -9.71 14.45 4.75
C TYR A 23 -10.38 13.22 5.33
N PHE A 24 -9.66 12.38 6.08
CA PHE A 24 -10.20 11.10 6.58
C PHE A 24 -10.16 11.00 8.11
N ALA A 25 -9.81 12.09 8.81
CA ALA A 25 -9.61 12.11 10.26
C ALA A 25 -8.66 10.99 10.75
N ALA A 26 -7.72 10.58 9.90
CA ALA A 26 -6.85 9.45 10.12
C ALA A 26 -5.40 9.93 10.36
N ASP A 27 -5.12 10.36 11.59
CA ASP A 27 -3.76 10.71 12.04
C ASP A 27 -3.00 9.44 12.46
N TRP A 28 -2.85 8.51 11.52
CA TRP A 28 -2.35 7.17 11.79
C TRP A 28 -0.89 7.13 12.26
N GLU A 29 -0.12 8.20 12.04
CA GLU A 29 1.23 8.35 12.59
C GLU A 29 1.24 8.32 14.13
N LYS A 30 0.11 8.61 14.77
CA LYS A 30 -0.06 8.56 16.23
C LYS A 30 -0.65 7.26 16.76
N TRP A 31 -1.03 6.33 15.90
CA TRP A 31 -1.78 5.13 16.29
C TRP A 31 -0.90 3.95 16.71
N GLY A 32 0.44 4.10 16.61
CA GLY A 32 1.37 3.02 16.94
C GLY A 32 1.30 1.84 15.97
N ILE A 33 1.13 2.14 14.68
CA ILE A 33 1.10 1.19 13.56
C ILE A 33 2.50 0.60 13.33
N ASP A 34 2.59 -0.69 13.02
CA ASP A 34 3.87 -1.36 12.73
C ASP A 34 4.29 -1.20 11.27
N ARG A 35 3.35 -1.38 10.33
CA ARG A 35 3.60 -1.21 8.89
C ARG A 35 2.53 -0.38 8.22
N VAL A 36 2.96 0.49 7.32
CA VAL A 36 2.07 1.34 6.53
C VAL A 36 2.33 1.08 5.06
N PHE A 37 1.27 0.71 4.35
CA PHE A 37 1.23 0.64 2.89
C PHE A 37 0.48 1.87 2.37
N ILE A 38 1.16 2.67 1.56
CA ILE A 38 0.57 3.89 1.01
C ILE A 38 -0.34 3.53 -0.16
N GLN A 39 -1.63 3.90 -0.08
CA GLN A 39 -2.60 3.68 -1.15
C GLN A 39 -2.30 4.58 -2.35
N ALA A 40 -1.93 3.96 -3.48
CA ALA A 40 -1.66 4.64 -4.75
C ALA A 40 -2.70 4.26 -5.82
N TYR A 41 -3.98 4.16 -5.45
CA TYR A 41 -5.05 3.69 -6.33
C TYR A 41 -5.46 4.68 -7.42
N ASN A 42 -5.20 5.97 -7.22
CA ASN A 42 -5.48 6.99 -8.21
C ASN A 42 -4.25 7.23 -9.08
N ASP A 43 -4.35 6.86 -10.35
CA ASP A 43 -3.26 7.02 -11.31
C ASP A 43 -2.79 8.47 -11.49
N LYS A 44 -3.68 9.46 -11.29
CA LYS A 44 -3.33 10.88 -11.41
C LYS A 44 -2.31 11.33 -10.37
N ASN A 45 -2.34 10.71 -9.19
CA ASN A 45 -1.49 11.09 -8.05
C ASN A 45 -0.48 9.98 -7.71
N PHE A 46 -0.29 9.01 -8.60
CA PHE A 46 0.49 7.80 -8.32
C PHE A 46 1.93 8.13 -7.93
N ASN A 47 2.57 9.06 -8.65
CA ASN A 47 3.97 9.41 -8.41
C ASN A 47 4.14 10.14 -7.07
N GLU A 48 3.18 10.97 -6.70
CA GLU A 48 3.15 11.68 -5.42
C GLU A 48 3.00 10.68 -4.26
N GLU A 49 2.07 9.73 -4.36
CA GLU A 49 1.92 8.67 -3.36
C GLU A 49 3.19 7.80 -3.28
N LEU A 50 3.84 7.56 -4.41
CA LEU A 50 5.08 6.77 -4.47
C LEU A 50 6.23 7.44 -3.71
N ILE A 51 6.31 8.77 -3.67
CA ILE A 51 7.30 9.50 -2.86
C ILE A 51 7.12 9.18 -1.37
N TYR A 52 5.87 9.08 -0.90
CA TYR A 52 5.59 8.67 0.47
C TYR A 52 5.89 7.19 0.67
N ALA A 53 5.45 6.32 -0.24
CA ALA A 53 5.61 4.87 -0.13
C ALA A 53 7.06 4.42 0.10
N GLN A 54 8.03 5.12 -0.49
CA GLN A 54 9.47 4.89 -0.30
C GLN A 54 9.94 5.01 1.17
N LYS A 55 9.22 5.80 1.99
CA LYS A 55 9.56 6.03 3.40
C LYS A 55 8.94 4.98 4.33
N TYR A 56 7.91 4.26 3.88
CA TYR A 56 7.12 3.35 4.72
C TYR A 56 7.41 1.88 4.38
N ALA A 57 6.45 0.98 4.65
CA ALA A 57 6.58 -0.45 4.38
C ALA A 57 6.38 -0.77 2.89
N GLY A 58 5.67 0.10 2.16
CA GLY A 58 5.50 -0.07 0.72
C GLY A 58 4.34 0.72 0.15
N VAL A 59 3.98 0.33 -1.07
CA VAL A 59 2.84 0.87 -1.81
C VAL A 59 1.75 -0.18 -1.92
N ALA A 60 0.50 0.26 -1.87
CA ALA A 60 -0.66 -0.53 -2.23
C ALA A 60 -1.20 -0.09 -3.59
N ILE A 61 -1.39 -1.06 -4.48
CA ILE A 61 -1.99 -0.87 -5.81
C ILE A 61 -3.14 -1.84 -6.01
N THR A 62 -3.95 -1.63 -7.05
CA THR A 62 -4.98 -2.59 -7.45
C THR A 62 -4.52 -3.47 -8.62
N ASP A 63 -5.27 -4.55 -8.86
CA ASP A 63 -5.14 -5.39 -10.06
C ASP A 63 -5.35 -4.64 -11.38
N GLN A 64 -5.95 -3.45 -11.36
CA GLN A 64 -6.07 -2.56 -12.52
C GLN A 64 -4.75 -1.86 -12.87
N GLN A 65 -3.80 -1.79 -11.93
CA GLN A 65 -2.53 -1.07 -12.06
C GLN A 65 -1.33 -2.00 -12.25
N LEU A 66 -1.55 -3.27 -12.61
CA LEU A 66 -0.48 -4.26 -12.81
C LEU A 66 0.54 -3.84 -13.89
N SER A 67 0.17 -2.96 -14.81
CA SER A 67 1.12 -2.36 -15.78
C SER A 67 2.26 -1.59 -15.11
N ARG A 68 2.09 -1.15 -13.85
CA ARG A 68 3.11 -0.46 -13.06
C ARG A 68 4.04 -1.41 -12.31
N LEU A 69 3.76 -2.72 -12.30
CA LEU A 69 4.48 -3.67 -11.47
C LEU A 69 5.98 -3.70 -11.79
N THR A 70 6.36 -3.70 -13.07
CA THR A 70 7.77 -3.66 -13.49
C THR A 70 8.48 -2.42 -12.94
N GLN A 71 7.85 -1.25 -12.99
CA GLN A 71 8.40 -0.01 -12.42
C GLN A 71 8.59 -0.13 -10.91
N LEU A 72 7.61 -0.71 -10.21
CA LEU A 72 7.63 -0.83 -8.75
C LEU A 72 8.66 -1.84 -8.25
N VAL A 73 8.76 -3.00 -8.90
CA VAL A 73 9.72 -4.06 -8.55
C VAL A 73 11.16 -3.59 -8.80
N ASN A 74 11.38 -2.82 -9.86
CA ASN A 74 12.70 -2.27 -10.18
C ASN A 74 13.05 -1.00 -9.38
N ASN A 75 12.19 -0.52 -8.49
CA ASN A 75 12.47 0.63 -7.64
C ASN A 75 13.06 0.16 -6.30
N PRO A 76 14.38 0.35 -6.05
CA PRO A 76 15.03 -0.16 -4.83
C PRO A 76 14.53 0.52 -3.54
N ASN A 77 13.86 1.67 -3.65
CA ASN A 77 13.31 2.37 -2.50
C ASN A 77 11.92 1.83 -2.08
N ILE A 78 11.28 1.00 -2.90
CA ILE A 78 10.00 0.36 -2.57
C ILE A 78 10.27 -1.00 -1.93
N LYS A 79 9.99 -1.10 -0.62
CA LYS A 79 10.30 -2.30 0.17
C LYS A 79 9.33 -3.45 -0.07
N SER A 80 8.07 -3.15 -0.38
CA SER A 80 7.02 -4.14 -0.61
C SER A 80 5.88 -3.55 -1.44
N ILE A 81 5.15 -4.44 -2.12
CA ILE A 81 3.97 -4.09 -2.93
C ILE A 81 2.81 -4.91 -2.41
N LEU A 82 1.75 -4.24 -1.97
CA LEU A 82 0.48 -4.86 -1.59
C LEU A 82 -0.50 -4.72 -2.78
N ILE A 83 -1.05 -5.83 -3.27
CA ILE A 83 -1.94 -5.82 -4.43
C ILE A 83 -3.36 -6.18 -3.99
N PHE A 84 -4.30 -5.28 -4.25
CA PHE A 84 -5.73 -5.50 -3.97
C PHE A 84 -6.46 -6.01 -5.23
N PRO A 85 -7.22 -7.12 -5.12
CA PRO A 85 -8.03 -7.64 -6.23
C PRO A 85 -9.32 -6.83 -6.38
N PHE A 86 -9.23 -5.62 -6.94
CA PHE A 86 -10.37 -4.70 -7.06
C PHE A 86 -11.49 -5.27 -7.92
N SER A 87 -11.17 -6.15 -8.88
CA SER A 87 -12.17 -6.90 -9.65
C SER A 87 -12.97 -7.94 -8.85
N GLY A 88 -12.65 -8.15 -7.57
CA GLY A 88 -13.32 -9.14 -6.71
C GLY A 88 -12.89 -10.58 -6.99
N ASN A 89 -11.82 -10.81 -7.77
CA ASN A 89 -11.32 -12.14 -8.11
C ASN A 89 -9.82 -12.27 -7.74
N PRO A 90 -9.51 -12.70 -6.49
CA PRO A 90 -8.14 -12.83 -6.02
C PRO A 90 -7.33 -13.89 -6.79
N GLU A 91 -7.94 -15.00 -7.21
CA GLU A 91 -7.26 -16.07 -7.95
C GLU A 91 -6.80 -15.59 -9.33
N LYS A 92 -7.66 -14.86 -10.03
CA LYS A 92 -7.31 -14.22 -11.31
C LYS A 92 -6.21 -13.17 -11.13
N THR A 93 -6.29 -12.36 -10.07
CA THR A 93 -5.26 -11.38 -9.72
C THR A 93 -3.91 -12.05 -9.51
N ALA A 94 -3.87 -13.13 -8.72
CA ALA A 94 -2.66 -13.91 -8.47
C ALA A 94 -2.10 -14.56 -9.74
N SER A 95 -2.98 -15.12 -10.60
CA SER A 95 -2.60 -15.70 -11.89
C SER A 95 -2.01 -14.67 -12.84
N ASN A 96 -2.58 -13.47 -12.91
CA ASN A 96 -2.05 -12.37 -13.71
C ASN A 96 -0.71 -11.87 -13.16
N LEU A 97 -0.60 -11.72 -11.83
CA LEU A 97 0.64 -11.35 -11.17
C LEU A 97 1.76 -12.32 -11.54
N LYS A 98 1.52 -13.64 -11.40
CA LYS A 98 2.51 -14.68 -11.70
C LYS A 98 3.05 -14.67 -13.14
N LYS A 99 2.32 -14.08 -14.09
CA LYS A 99 2.77 -13.95 -15.50
C LYS A 99 3.69 -12.75 -15.73
N LEU A 100 3.76 -11.82 -14.77
CA LEU A 100 4.47 -10.55 -14.88
C LEU A 100 5.79 -10.52 -14.08
N ILE A 101 6.03 -11.54 -13.25
CA ILE A 101 7.23 -11.74 -12.43
C ILE A 101 7.95 -13.03 -12.81
#